data_AF-A0A815SQ23-F1
#
_entry.id   AF-A0A815SQ23-F1
#
_cell.length_a   1.000
_cell.length_b   1.000
_cell.length_c   1.000
_cell.angle_alpha   90.00
_cell.angle_beta   90.00
_cell.angle_gamma   90.00
#
_symmetry.space_group_name_H-M   'P 1'
#
loop_
_entity.id
_entity.type
_entity.pdbx_description
1 polymer ?
#
loop_
_entity_poly.entity_id
_entity_poly.type
_entity_poly.pdbx_seq_one_letter_code
_entity_poly.pdbx_strand_id
1 'polypeptide(L)'
;MVVDGNSTRPFGERPEQQQILTAIRISENKIALKSGFRKYLAINKNGLVISRSDAIGMREHFEPVFENGNLALSASNDKFIRFDDEGDLVAMDDRATEGNFIQIRSNTKRDMKNLVDAKKHGSLHEALLDRREQMKTDRYCK
;
A
#
# COMPACT_ATOMS: atom_id res chain seq x y z
N MET A 1 6.11 1.14 -5.68
CA MET A 1 4.88 0.44 -5.30
C MET A 1 3.81 0.84 -6.29
N VAL A 2 2.99 -0.09 -6.77
CA VAL A 2 1.86 0.21 -7.66
C VAL A 2 0.58 -0.13 -6.92
N VAL A 3 -0.40 0.77 -6.98
CA VAL A 3 -1.76 0.53 -6.50
C VAL A 3 -2.62 0.41 -7.75
N ASP A 4 -3.04 -0.81 -8.05
CA ASP A 4 -3.86 -1.12 -9.21
C ASP A 4 -5.30 -1.39 -8.74
N GLY A 5 -6.27 -0.60 -9.21
CA GLY A 5 -7.69 -0.91 -9.05
C GLY A 5 -8.07 -2.03 -10.03
N ASN A 6 -8.43 -3.20 -9.49
CA ASN A 6 -8.86 -4.40 -10.23
C ASN A 6 -8.16 -4.67 -11.59
N SER A 7 -6.87 -4.35 -11.71
CA SER A 7 -6.22 -4.19 -13.02
C SER A 7 -5.91 -5.55 -13.63
N THR A 8 -6.63 -5.86 -14.70
CA THR A 8 -6.47 -7.00 -15.63
C THR A 8 -5.17 -6.95 -16.45
N ARG A 9 -4.12 -6.28 -15.97
CA ARG A 9 -2.88 -6.15 -16.74
C ARG A 9 -2.24 -7.53 -16.97
N PRO A 10 -1.84 -7.82 -18.22
CA PRO A 10 -1.14 -9.06 -18.52
C PRO A 10 0.17 -9.13 -17.73
N PHE A 11 0.49 -10.34 -17.29
CA PHE A 11 1.71 -10.62 -16.53
C PHE A 11 2.95 -10.13 -17.29
N GLY A 12 3.75 -9.27 -16.65
CA GLY A 12 5.01 -8.75 -17.20
C GLY A 12 4.98 -7.30 -17.69
N GLU A 13 3.81 -6.68 -17.79
CA GLU A 13 3.72 -5.26 -18.15
C GLU A 13 4.20 -4.36 -16.99
N ARG A 14 5.11 -3.43 -17.30
CA ARG A 14 5.63 -2.47 -16.33
C ARG A 14 4.60 -1.38 -16.10
N PRO A 15 4.38 -0.96 -14.83
CA PRO A 15 3.56 0.21 -14.55
C PRO A 15 4.18 1.45 -15.20
N GLU A 16 3.34 2.40 -15.58
CA GLU A 16 3.82 3.71 -16.01
C GLU A 16 4.49 4.44 -14.84
N GLN A 17 5.42 5.32 -15.15
CA GLN A 17 6.15 6.07 -14.11
C GLN A 17 5.20 6.84 -13.17
N GLN A 18 4.07 7.32 -13.69
CA GLN A 18 3.06 8.04 -12.91
C GLN A 18 2.26 7.13 -11.96
N GLN A 19 2.18 5.83 -12.25
CA GLN A 19 1.50 4.83 -11.42
C GLN A 19 2.40 4.29 -10.30
N ILE A 20 3.70 4.62 -10.33
CA ILE A 20 4.65 4.22 -9.30
C ILE A 20 4.59 5.22 -8.14
N LEU A 21 4.17 4.71 -6.99
CA LEU A 21 4.16 5.41 -5.71
C LEU A 21 5.28 4.89 -4.80
N THR A 22 5.73 5.76 -3.89
CA THR A 22 6.55 5.36 -2.75
C THR A 22 5.64 5.25 -1.53
N ALA A 23 5.59 4.08 -0.91
CA ALA A 23 4.89 3.92 0.36
C ALA A 23 5.85 4.21 1.51
N ILE A 24 5.43 5.07 2.42
CA ILE A 24 6.14 5.42 3.64
C ILE A 24 5.31 4.93 4.82
N ARG A 25 5.90 4.13 5.71
CA ARG A 25 5.22 3.69 6.92
C ARG A 25 5.13 4.85 7.91
N ILE A 26 3.93 5.10 8.43
CA ILE A 26 3.67 6.14 9.44
C ILE A 26 3.55 5.50 10.83
N SER A 27 2.79 4.40 10.93
CA SER A 27 2.59 3.66 12.18
C SER A 27 2.50 2.15 11.91
N GLU A 28 1.96 1.37 12.85
CA GLU A 28 1.73 -0.06 12.61
C GLU A 28 0.74 -0.32 11.48
N ASN A 29 -0.34 0.48 11.41
CA ASN A 29 -1.44 0.27 10.48
C ASN A 29 -1.60 1.39 9.45
N LYS A 30 -0.80 2.46 9.53
CA LYS A 30 -0.92 3.62 8.63
C LYS A 30 0.29 3.79 7.74
N ILE A 31 0.02 4.13 6.49
CA ILE A 31 0.99 4.45 5.45
C ILE A 31 0.69 5.82 4.85
N ALA A 32 1.71 6.47 4.31
CA ALA A 32 1.61 7.58 3.39
C ALA A 32 2.03 7.12 2.00
N LEU A 33 1.40 7.67 0.97
CA LEU A 33 1.75 7.42 -0.42
C LEU A 33 2.32 8.69 -1.04
N LYS A 34 3.50 8.59 -1.63
CA LYS A 34 4.16 9.70 -2.33
C LYS A 34 4.19 9.42 -3.83
N SER A 35 3.76 10.40 -4.61
CA SER A 35 3.77 10.34 -6.07
C SER A 35 5.20 10.50 -6.64
N GLY A 36 5.36 10.17 -7.92
CA GLY A 36 6.61 10.42 -8.67
C GLY A 36 7.01 11.91 -8.71
N PHE A 37 6.07 12.82 -8.53
CA PHE A 37 6.31 14.27 -8.45
C PHE A 37 6.72 14.76 -7.05
N ARG A 38 7.07 13.83 -6.17
CA ARG A 38 7.51 14.08 -4.79
C ARG A 38 6.45 14.74 -3.89
N LYS A 39 5.18 14.66 -4.25
CA LYS A 39 4.05 15.12 -3.43
C LYS A 39 3.34 13.93 -2.78
N TYR A 40 2.85 14.13 -1.57
CA TYR A 40 2.04 13.13 -0.87
C TYR A 40 0.60 13.16 -1.36
N LEU A 41 0.02 11.98 -1.53
CA LEU A 41 -1.41 11.81 -1.76
C LEU A 41 -2.14 12.18 -0.48
N ALA A 42 -3.19 12.98 -0.62
CA ALA A 42 -3.95 13.53 0.49
C ALA A 42 -5.42 13.62 0.11
N ILE A 43 -6.31 13.33 1.06
CA ILE A 43 -7.74 13.50 0.85
C ILE A 43 -8.19 14.93 1.16
N ASN A 44 -8.94 15.54 0.25
CA ASN A 44 -9.53 16.86 0.47
C ASN A 44 -10.86 16.78 1.26
N LYS A 45 -11.53 17.92 1.48
CA LYS A 45 -12.78 17.95 2.27
C LYS A 45 -13.96 17.27 1.56
N ASN A 46 -13.88 17.15 0.24
CA ASN A 46 -14.92 16.59 -0.60
C ASN A 46 -14.67 15.11 -0.87
N GLY A 47 -13.68 14.48 -0.23
CA GLY A 47 -13.35 13.07 -0.45
C GLY A 47 -12.45 12.79 -1.66
N LEU A 48 -12.05 13.79 -2.45
CA LEU A 48 -11.14 13.60 -3.58
C LEU A 48 -9.68 13.46 -3.11
N VAL A 49 -8.95 12.51 -3.67
CA VAL A 49 -7.53 12.28 -3.41
C VAL A 49 -6.69 13.09 -4.39
N ILE A 50 -5.83 13.97 -3.85
CA ILE A 50 -4.97 14.88 -4.62
C ILE A 50 -3.52 14.74 -4.17
N SER A 51 -2.55 15.12 -5.02
CA SER A 51 -1.12 15.04 -4.71
C SER A 51 -0.46 16.41 -4.65
N ARG A 52 -0.78 17.22 -3.63
CA ARG A 52 -0.25 18.60 -3.48
C ARG A 52 0.71 18.79 -2.31
N SER A 53 0.73 17.88 -1.35
CA SER A 53 1.41 18.10 -0.06
C SER A 53 2.89 17.77 -0.10
N ASP A 54 3.73 18.61 0.50
CA ASP A 54 5.17 18.34 0.71
C ASP A 54 5.47 17.65 2.05
N ALA A 55 4.49 17.61 2.94
CA ALA A 55 4.58 17.02 4.27
C ALA A 55 3.49 15.96 4.46
N ILE A 56 3.75 15.02 5.39
CA ILE A 56 2.76 14.04 5.84
C ILE A 56 2.04 14.65 7.03
N GLY A 57 0.81 15.09 6.81
CA GLY A 57 -0.15 15.42 7.84
C GLY A 57 -1.23 14.34 7.93
N MET A 58 -2.28 14.64 8.69
CA MET A 58 -3.37 13.67 8.91
C MET A 58 -4.04 13.22 7.62
N ARG A 59 -4.09 14.09 6.60
CA ARG A 59 -4.83 13.85 5.34
C ARG A 59 -4.11 12.89 4.40
N GLU A 60 -2.82 12.71 4.63
CA GLU A 60 -1.92 11.83 3.88
C GLU A 60 -1.86 10.41 4.47
N HIS A 61 -2.55 10.17 5.58
CA HIS A 61 -2.63 8.86 6.22
C HIS A 61 -3.66 7.98 5.50
N PHE A 62 -3.22 6.79 5.10
CA PHE A 62 -4.04 5.71 4.59
C PHE A 62 -3.83 4.44 5.41
N GLU A 63 -4.88 3.66 5.60
CA GLU A 63 -4.88 2.41 6.36
C GLU A 63 -5.20 1.24 5.43
N PRO A 64 -4.25 0.31 5.21
CA PRO A 64 -4.51 -0.94 4.49
C PRO A 64 -5.43 -1.85 5.30
N VAL A 65 -6.55 -2.24 4.71
CA VAL A 65 -7.53 -3.16 5.30
C VAL A 65 -7.56 -4.44 4.48
N PHE A 66 -7.29 -5.57 5.13
CA PHE A 66 -7.27 -6.90 4.51
C PHE A 66 -8.45 -7.72 5.01
N GLU A 67 -9.26 -8.24 4.09
CA GLU A 67 -10.42 -9.07 4.42
C GLU A 67 -10.64 -10.12 3.33
N ASN A 68 -10.74 -11.40 3.70
CA ASN A 68 -11.00 -12.51 2.77
C ASN A 68 -10.04 -12.57 1.55
N GLY A 69 -8.79 -12.15 1.73
CA GLY A 69 -7.80 -12.08 0.65
C GLY A 69 -7.87 -10.83 -0.22
N ASN A 70 -8.89 -9.98 -0.02
CA ASN A 70 -9.00 -8.68 -0.64
C ASN A 70 -8.27 -7.63 0.18
N LEU A 71 -7.82 -6.58 -0.50
CA LEU A 71 -7.15 -5.43 0.10
C LEU A 71 -7.87 -4.16 -0.35
N ALA A 72 -8.20 -3.29 0.60
CA ALA A 72 -8.69 -1.94 0.36
C ALA A 72 -7.84 -0.93 1.12
N LEU A 73 -7.91 0.35 0.75
CA LEU A 73 -7.28 1.44 1.49
C LEU A 73 -8.36 2.36 2.05
N SER A 74 -8.38 2.51 3.37
CA SER A 74 -9.15 3.54 4.07
C SER A 74 -8.34 4.83 4.14
N ALA A 75 -8.97 5.97 3.89
CA ALA A 75 -8.37 7.29 4.02
C ALA A 75 -8.62 7.87 5.44
N SER A 76 -8.01 9.02 5.73
CA SER A 76 -8.14 9.69 7.04
C SER A 76 -9.55 10.13 7.45
N ASN A 77 -10.52 10.04 6.55
CA ASN A 77 -11.95 10.28 6.82
C ASN A 77 -12.73 8.98 7.08
N ASP A 78 -12.02 7.86 7.34
CA ASP A 78 -12.57 6.53 7.59
C ASP A 78 -13.40 5.95 6.43
N LYS A 79 -13.17 6.45 5.21
CA LYS A 79 -13.83 5.97 3.97
C LYS A 79 -12.82 5.29 3.05
N PHE A 80 -13.30 4.32 2.28
CA PHE A 80 -12.49 3.54 1.35
C PHE A 80 -12.30 4.26 0.02
N ILE A 81 -11.07 4.21 -0.50
CA ILE A 81 -10.75 4.79 -1.79
C ILE A 81 -11.27 3.91 -2.94
N ARG A 82 -11.61 4.54 -4.06
CA ARG A 82 -11.89 3.91 -5.35
C ARG A 82 -11.72 4.92 -6.48
N PHE A 83 -11.73 4.42 -7.71
CA PHE A 83 -11.94 5.27 -8.88
C PHE A 83 -13.43 5.55 -9.05
N ASP A 84 -13.78 6.77 -9.45
CA ASP A 84 -15.11 7.09 -9.96
C ASP A 84 -15.19 6.93 -11.48
N ASP A 85 -16.36 7.21 -12.04
CA ASP A 85 -16.65 7.05 -13.47
C ASP A 85 -15.90 8.08 -14.33
N GLU A 86 -15.40 9.17 -13.73
CA GLU A 86 -14.57 10.19 -14.39
C GLU A 86 -13.07 9.82 -14.35
N GLY A 87 -12.72 8.76 -13.62
CA GLY A 87 -11.34 8.29 -13.46
C GLY A 87 -10.59 8.98 -12.32
N ASP A 88 -11.28 9.76 -11.49
CA ASP A 88 -10.72 10.40 -10.31
C ASP A 88 -10.68 9.44 -9.12
N LEU A 89 -9.65 9.59 -8.28
CA LEU A 89 -9.50 8.79 -7.07
C LEU A 89 -10.25 9.46 -5.91
N VAL A 90 -11.29 8.81 -5.39
CA VAL A 90 -12.18 9.36 -4.36
C VAL A 90 -12.31 8.41 -3.17
N ALA A 91 -12.55 8.93 -1.97
CA ALA A 91 -12.84 8.14 -0.77
C ALA A 91 -14.21 8.49 -0.20
N MET A 92 -15.22 7.72 -0.61
CA MET A 92 -16.64 8.01 -0.36
C MET A 92 -17.34 6.89 0.42
N ASP A 93 -16.88 5.65 0.29
CA ASP A 93 -17.61 4.47 0.73
C ASP A 93 -17.28 4.13 2.19
N ASP A 94 -18.30 3.88 3.00
CA ASP A 94 -18.14 3.54 4.42
C ASP A 94 -17.74 2.08 4.64
N ARG A 95 -17.78 1.26 3.58
CA ARG A 95 -17.42 -0.16 3.60
C ARG A 95 -16.62 -0.52 2.37
N ALA A 96 -15.64 -1.40 2.54
CA ALA A 96 -14.89 -1.95 1.42
C ALA A 96 -15.78 -2.91 0.64
N THR A 97 -16.07 -2.56 -0.62
CA THR A 97 -16.79 -3.40 -1.57
C THR A 97 -15.88 -3.74 -2.75
N GLU A 98 -16.39 -4.49 -3.73
CA GLU A 98 -15.62 -4.88 -4.92
C GLU A 98 -15.02 -3.68 -5.66
N GLY A 99 -15.69 -2.53 -5.67
CA GLY A 99 -15.19 -1.30 -6.28
C GLY A 99 -14.01 -0.65 -5.55
N ASN A 100 -13.77 -1.03 -4.29
CA ASN A 100 -12.69 -0.50 -3.45
C ASN A 100 -11.46 -1.42 -3.40
N PHE A 101 -11.58 -2.64 -3.92
CA PHE A 101 -10.49 -3.61 -3.84
C PHE A 101 -9.36 -3.26 -4.80
N ILE A 102 -8.14 -3.30 -4.26
CA ILE A 102 -6.92 -2.95 -4.96
C ILE A 102 -5.88 -4.06 -4.82
N GLN A 103 -4.95 -4.07 -5.77
CA GLN A 103 -3.75 -4.88 -5.69
C GLN A 103 -2.53 -3.99 -5.48
N ILE A 104 -1.72 -4.31 -4.47
CA ILE A 104 -0.46 -3.63 -4.21
C ILE A 104 0.72 -4.47 -4.69
N ARG A 105 1.52 -3.92 -5.60
CA ARG A 105 2.77 -4.53 -6.09
C ARG A 105 3.98 -3.76 -5.58
N SER A 106 4.97 -4.46 -5.02
CA SER A 106 6.22 -3.86 -4.53
C SER A 106 7.41 -4.25 -5.40
N ASN A 107 8.28 -3.29 -5.70
CA ASN A 107 9.52 -3.47 -6.45
C ASN A 107 10.75 -3.68 -5.53
N THR A 108 10.54 -3.73 -4.22
CA THR A 108 11.60 -4.09 -3.27
C THR A 108 11.94 -5.56 -3.42
N LYS A 109 13.24 -5.89 -3.36
CA LYS A 109 13.69 -7.29 -3.28
C LYS A 109 13.00 -7.94 -2.09
N ARG A 110 12.11 -8.90 -2.37
CA ARG A 110 11.63 -9.80 -1.33
C ARG A 110 12.84 -10.62 -0.93
N ASP A 111 13.30 -10.53 0.30
CA ASP A 111 14.39 -11.36 0.79
C ASP A 111 13.93 -12.81 0.87
N MET A 112 13.93 -13.49 -0.28
CA MET A 112 13.44 -14.85 -0.46
C MET A 112 14.56 -15.87 -0.28
N LYS A 113 15.83 -15.43 -0.32
CA LYS A 113 17.00 -16.30 -0.21
C LYS A 113 17.01 -17.06 1.11
N ASN A 114 16.81 -16.36 2.23
CA ASN A 114 16.78 -16.97 3.55
C ASN A 114 15.64 -17.99 3.72
N LEU A 115 14.47 -17.75 3.12
CA LEU A 115 13.34 -18.69 3.24
C LEU A 115 13.49 -19.94 2.38
N VAL A 116 14.10 -19.83 1.20
CA VAL A 116 14.34 -20.99 0.32
C VAL A 116 15.38 -21.92 0.92
N ASP A 117 16.46 -21.36 1.48
CA ASP A 117 17.50 -22.16 2.14
C ASP A 117 17.02 -22.71 3.49
N ALA A 118 16.28 -21.94 4.29
CA ALA A 118 15.65 -22.44 5.51
C ALA A 118 14.64 -23.56 5.25
N LYS A 119 13.94 -23.53 4.11
CA LYS A 119 13.06 -24.63 3.68
C LYS A 119 13.83 -25.91 3.34
N LYS A 120 15.04 -25.80 2.77
CA LYS A 120 15.90 -26.96 2.48
C LYS A 120 16.52 -27.55 3.75
N HIS A 121 16.84 -26.70 4.72
CA HIS A 121 17.49 -27.10 5.97
C HIS A 121 16.53 -27.40 7.13
N GLY A 122 15.21 -27.33 6.90
CA GLY A 122 14.19 -27.62 7.91
C GLY A 122 13.99 -26.51 8.95
N SER A 123 14.68 -25.37 8.83
CA SER A 123 14.58 -24.21 9.73
C SER A 123 13.58 -23.14 9.23
N LEU A 124 12.68 -23.50 8.31
CA LEU A 124 11.72 -22.56 7.74
C LEU A 124 10.85 -21.86 8.80
N HIS A 125 10.47 -22.59 9.84
CA HIS A 125 9.64 -22.04 10.92
C HIS A 125 10.36 -20.90 11.65
N GLU A 126 11.63 -21.11 12.01
CA GLU A 126 12.49 -20.12 12.67
C GLU A 126 12.75 -18.93 11.75
N ALA A 127 13.08 -19.17 10.47
CA ALA A 127 13.29 -18.08 9.51
C ALA A 127 12.02 -17.24 9.26
N LEU A 128 10.82 -17.83 9.37
CA LEU A 128 9.55 -17.10 9.30
C LEU A 128 9.28 -16.29 10.57
N LEU A 129 9.65 -16.81 11.75
CA LEU A 129 9.58 -16.09 13.02
C LEU A 129 10.55 -14.89 13.03
N ASP A 130 11.81 -15.12 12.65
CA ASP A 130 12.83 -14.07 12.51
C ASP A 130 12.39 -13.00 11.50
N ARG A 131 11.81 -13.40 10.37
CA ARG A 131 11.28 -12.43 9.39
C ARG A 131 10.15 -11.60 9.96
N ARG A 132 9.25 -12.22 10.75
CA ARG A 132 8.16 -11.52 11.44
C ARG A 132 8.73 -10.55 12.48
N GLU A 133 9.83 -10.90 13.12
CA GLU A 133 10.52 -10.08 14.10
C GLU A 133 11.33 -8.94 13.45
N GLN A 134 12.00 -9.18 12.33
CA GLN A 134 12.69 -8.17 11.52
C GLN A 134 11.75 -7.09 10.98
N MET A 135 10.58 -7.47 10.49
CA MET A 135 9.53 -6.53 10.09
C MET A 135 9.00 -5.68 11.28
N LYS A 136 9.26 -6.13 12.52
CA LYS A 136 9.01 -5.39 13.75
C LYS A 136 10.25 -4.64 14.27
N THR A 137 11.48 -5.02 13.94
CA THR A 137 12.73 -4.37 14.38
C THR A 137 13.30 -3.33 13.41
N ASP A 138 12.89 -3.31 12.14
CA ASP A 138 13.01 -2.12 11.24
C ASP A 138 12.29 -0.87 11.79
N ARG A 139 11.64 -1.02 12.95
CA ARG A 139 11.01 0.01 13.80
C ARG A 139 12.00 0.76 14.68
N TYR A 140 13.26 0.32 14.80
CA TYR A 140 14.30 0.98 15.60
C TYR A 140 15.62 1.10 14.83
N CYS A 141 15.69 2.05 13.90
CA CYS A 141 16.97 2.67 13.57
C CYS A 141 17.01 4.05 14.23
N LYS A 142 18.02 4.24 15.10
CA LYS A 142 18.39 5.51 15.72
C LYS A 142 18.94 6.49 14.68
#